data_AF-A0A3D5SXH8-F1
#
_entry.id   AF-A0A3D5SXH8-F1
#
_cell.length_a   1.000
_cell.length_b   1.000
_cell.length_c   1.000
_cell.angle_alpha   90.00
_cell.angle_beta   90.00
_cell.angle_gamma   90.00
#
_symmetry.space_group_name_H-M   'P 1'
#
loop_
_entity.id
_entity.type
_entity.pdbx_description
1 polymer ?
#
loop_
_entity_poly.entity_id
_entity_poly.type
_entity_poly.pdbx_seq_one_letter_code
_entity_poly.pdbx_strand_id
1 'polypeptide(L)'
;MQAIRETIERAWEERASLVPGKASTALAEAIATVVSALDDGTLRVAEKTAAGWVTHQWIKKAVLLSFRLEDNRVMDGGATRYFDKVAPKFAGWDRSRFEQGGFRVVPPACVRRGAFIARNVVLMPSFVNIGARVEEGTMVDTWATVGSCAQIG
;
A
#
# COMPACT_ATOMS: atom_id res chain seq x y z
N MET A 1 -4.99 15.53 -8.66
CA MET A 1 -4.23 15.25 -7.42
C MET A 1 -4.28 16.37 -6.38
N GLN A 2 -4.27 17.66 -6.77
CA GLN A 2 -4.30 18.77 -5.80
C GLN A 2 -5.49 18.72 -4.81
N ALA A 3 -6.72 18.56 -5.30
CA ALA A 3 -7.91 18.47 -4.45
C ALA A 3 -7.89 17.26 -3.48
N ILE A 4 -7.32 16.12 -3.92
CA ILE A 4 -7.13 14.93 -3.09
C ILE A 4 -6.14 15.26 -1.97
N ARG A 5 -5.00 15.89 -2.31
CA ARG A 5 -4.00 16.31 -1.33
C ARG A 5 -4.60 17.22 -0.27
N GLU A 6 -5.34 18.25 -0.67
CA GLU A 6 -6.01 19.19 0.25
C GLU A 6 -7.00 18.48 1.18
N THR A 7 -7.78 17.53 0.63
CA THR A 7 -8.71 16.71 1.42
C THR A 7 -7.97 15.89 2.47
N ILE A 8 -6.86 15.25 2.10
CA ILE A 8 -6.02 14.47 3.01
C ILE A 8 -5.34 15.35 4.07
N GLU A 9 -4.81 16.51 3.68
CA GLU A 9 -4.15 17.42 4.60
C GLU A 9 -5.14 17.99 5.62
N ARG A 10 -6.34 18.41 5.21
CA ARG A 10 -7.39 18.85 6.12
C ARG A 10 -7.82 17.74 7.08
N ALA A 11 -8.11 16.56 6.55
CA ALA A 11 -8.51 15.41 7.39
C ALA A 11 -7.40 14.98 8.36
N TRP A 12 -6.13 15.19 7.99
CA TRP A 12 -5.01 14.94 8.88
C TRP A 12 -5.00 15.88 10.08
N GLU A 13 -5.27 17.16 9.90
CA GLU A 13 -5.35 18.10 11.03
C GLU A 13 -6.49 17.74 11.98
N GLU A 14 -7.62 17.28 11.43
CA GLU A 14 -8.80 16.86 12.19
C GLU A 14 -8.74 15.39 12.66
N ARG A 15 -7.64 14.67 12.44
CA ARG A 15 -7.56 13.21 12.64
C ARG A 15 -7.98 12.72 14.02
N ALA A 16 -7.88 13.55 15.05
CA ALA A 16 -8.27 13.19 16.41
C ALA A 16 -9.77 12.89 16.55
N SER A 17 -10.62 13.52 15.72
CA SER A 17 -12.08 13.29 15.71
C SER A 17 -12.51 12.15 14.78
N LEU A 18 -11.62 11.68 13.90
CA LEU A 18 -11.91 10.61 12.96
C LEU A 18 -11.97 9.27 13.67
N VAL A 19 -13.06 8.55 13.43
CA VAL A 19 -13.31 7.20 13.97
C VAL A 19 -13.62 6.22 12.84
N PRO A 20 -13.36 4.91 13.04
CA PRO A 20 -13.66 3.89 12.06
C PRO A 20 -15.11 3.92 11.57
N GLY A 21 -15.31 3.67 10.27
CA GLY A 21 -16.64 3.60 9.65
C GLY A 21 -17.42 4.93 9.56
N LYS A 22 -16.85 6.05 10.00
CA LYS A 22 -17.50 7.39 9.96
C LYS A 22 -16.79 8.41 9.07
N ALA A 23 -15.94 7.96 8.15
CA ALA A 23 -15.35 8.84 7.16
C ALA A 23 -16.45 9.44 6.27
N SER A 24 -16.31 10.72 5.90
CA SER A 24 -17.12 11.27 4.80
C SER A 24 -16.79 10.54 3.49
N THR A 25 -17.76 10.43 2.59
CA THR A 25 -17.57 9.79 1.28
C THR A 25 -16.36 10.36 0.54
N ALA A 26 -16.23 11.70 0.52
CA ALA A 26 -15.11 12.38 -0.11
C ALA A 26 -13.74 12.00 0.49
N LEU A 27 -13.65 11.84 1.82
CA LEU A 27 -12.41 11.42 2.47
C LEU A 27 -12.09 9.94 2.18
N ALA A 28 -13.11 9.08 2.24
CA ALA A 28 -12.95 7.66 1.92
C ALA A 28 -12.47 7.45 0.48
N GLU A 29 -13.07 8.15 -0.49
CA GLU A 29 -12.67 8.13 -1.89
C GLU A 29 -11.27 8.70 -2.11
N ALA A 30 -10.91 9.80 -1.44
CA ALA A 30 -9.58 10.38 -1.52
C ALA A 30 -8.51 9.39 -1.03
N ILE A 31 -8.74 8.74 0.11
CA ILE A 31 -7.82 7.72 0.67
C ILE A 31 -7.75 6.50 -0.26
N ALA A 32 -8.89 6.00 -0.72
CA ALA A 32 -8.94 4.86 -1.63
C ALA A 32 -8.18 5.13 -2.94
N THR A 33 -8.30 6.34 -3.48
CA THR A 33 -7.57 6.78 -4.67
C THR A 33 -6.06 6.80 -4.42
N VAL A 34 -5.61 7.36 -3.28
CA VAL A 34 -4.17 7.38 -2.95
C VAL A 34 -3.62 5.96 -2.74
N VAL A 35 -4.34 5.11 -2.02
CA VAL A 35 -3.91 3.71 -1.80
C VAL A 35 -3.89 2.94 -3.11
N SER A 36 -4.85 3.16 -4.01
CA SER A 36 -4.84 2.55 -5.35
C SER A 36 -3.65 3.01 -6.17
N ALA A 37 -3.38 4.32 -6.18
CA ALA A 37 -2.26 4.91 -6.91
C ALA A 37 -0.89 4.47 -6.35
N LEU A 38 -0.80 4.22 -5.05
CA LEU A 38 0.37 3.56 -4.45
C LEU A 38 0.48 2.08 -4.86
N ASP A 39 -0.65 1.39 -5.00
CA ASP A 39 -0.70 -0.03 -5.36
C ASP A 39 -0.31 -0.28 -6.82
N ASP A 40 -0.69 0.63 -7.72
CA ASP A 40 -0.38 0.58 -9.16
C ASP A 40 0.92 1.33 -9.54
N GLY A 41 1.53 2.05 -8.59
CA GLY A 41 2.81 2.73 -8.77
C GLY A 41 2.73 4.08 -9.46
N THR A 42 1.54 4.61 -9.76
CA THR A 42 1.36 5.98 -10.27
C THR A 42 1.68 7.04 -9.22
N LEU A 43 1.57 6.69 -7.93
CA LEU A 43 2.14 7.44 -6.82
C LEU A 43 3.27 6.67 -6.14
N ARG A 44 4.18 7.42 -5.51
CA ARG A 44 5.24 6.89 -4.64
C ARG A 44 5.43 7.79 -3.44
N VAL A 45 5.77 7.21 -2.28
CA VAL A 45 5.92 7.99 -1.04
C VAL A 45 7.14 8.90 -1.07
N ALA A 46 8.22 8.45 -1.71
CA ALA A 46 9.41 9.25 -1.91
C ALA A 46 10.00 8.97 -3.30
N GLU A 47 10.61 9.98 -3.91
CA GLU A 47 11.26 9.87 -5.21
C GLU A 47 12.58 10.63 -5.24
N LYS A 48 13.50 10.18 -6.09
CA LYS A 48 14.79 10.83 -6.28
C LYS A 48 14.66 11.94 -7.33
N THR A 49 15.02 13.15 -6.95
CA THR A 49 15.07 14.34 -7.82
C THR A 49 16.51 14.79 -8.01
N ALA A 50 16.74 15.83 -8.83
CA ALA A 50 18.06 16.46 -8.96
C ALA A 50 18.61 16.99 -7.63
N ALA A 51 17.74 17.38 -6.70
CA ALA A 51 18.10 17.87 -5.37
C ALA A 51 18.23 16.76 -4.31
N GLY A 52 18.09 15.48 -4.70
CA GLY A 52 18.07 14.33 -3.80
C GLY A 52 16.67 13.77 -3.57
N TRP A 53 16.51 12.98 -2.51
CA TRP A 53 15.25 12.32 -2.19
C TRP A 53 14.23 13.30 -1.64
N VAL A 54 13.06 13.37 -2.28
CA VAL A 54 11.91 14.15 -1.81
C VAL A 54 10.84 13.20 -1.28
N THR A 55 10.29 13.50 -0.10
CA THR A 55 9.20 12.73 0.50
C THR A 55 7.88 13.48 0.36
N HIS A 56 6.87 12.81 -0.18
CA HIS A 56 5.50 13.31 -0.29
C HIS A 56 4.74 13.04 1.02
N GLN A 57 4.89 13.94 2.00
CA GLN A 57 4.33 13.73 3.35
C GLN A 57 2.82 13.48 3.35
N TRP A 58 2.07 14.15 2.47
CA TRP A 58 0.62 13.98 2.38
C TRP A 58 0.21 12.55 2.01
N ILE A 59 1.05 11.81 1.27
CA ILE A 59 0.81 10.40 0.96
C ILE A 59 0.96 9.54 2.21
N LYS A 60 1.96 9.81 3.07
CA LYS A 60 2.09 9.14 4.38
C LYS A 60 0.87 9.42 5.27
N LYS A 61 0.38 10.67 5.26
CA LYS A 61 -0.85 11.05 5.98
C LYS A 61 -2.05 10.21 5.49
N ALA A 62 -2.21 10.01 4.18
CA ALA A 62 -3.27 9.16 3.63
C ALA A 62 -3.16 7.69 4.10
N VAL A 63 -1.96 7.12 4.12
CA VAL A 63 -1.71 5.76 4.64
C VAL A 63 -2.12 5.67 6.12
N LEU A 64 -1.72 6.63 6.95
CA LEU A 64 -2.07 6.65 8.37
C LEU A 64 -3.57 6.85 8.61
N LEU A 65 -4.22 7.69 7.79
CA LEU A 65 -5.67 7.88 7.84
C LEU A 65 -6.43 6.61 7.46
N SER A 66 -5.94 5.82 6.49
CA SER A 66 -6.54 4.53 6.14
C SER A 66 -6.59 3.57 7.33
N PHE A 67 -5.58 3.57 8.19
CA PHE A 67 -5.59 2.73 9.40
C PHE A 67 -6.55 3.25 10.47
N ARG A 68 -6.73 4.56 10.54
CA ARG A 68 -7.60 5.21 11.51
C ARG A 68 -9.08 4.99 11.20
N LEU A 69 -9.43 4.93 9.91
CA LEU A 69 -10.82 4.87 9.45
C LEU A 69 -11.36 3.46 9.23
N GLU A 70 -10.51 2.45 9.35
CA GLU A 70 -10.88 1.05 9.15
C GLU A 70 -10.79 0.28 10.47
N ASP A 71 -11.78 -0.56 10.76
CA ASP A 71 -11.73 -1.51 11.86
C ASP A 71 -10.98 -2.78 11.48
N ASN A 72 -10.41 -3.45 12.48
CA ASN A 72 -9.89 -4.79 12.27
C ASN A 72 -11.05 -5.73 11.93
N ARG A 73 -10.80 -6.66 11.03
CA ARG A 73 -11.74 -7.72 10.67
C ARG A 73 -11.05 -9.07 10.73
N VAL A 74 -11.84 -10.12 10.96
CA VAL A 74 -11.35 -11.49 10.82
C VAL A 74 -11.06 -11.74 9.34
N MET A 75 -9.89 -12.31 9.06
CA MET A 75 -9.44 -12.64 7.72
C MET A 75 -9.12 -14.12 7.66
N ASP A 76 -9.70 -14.82 6.69
CA ASP A 76 -9.48 -16.25 6.53
C ASP A 76 -8.12 -16.52 5.85
N GLY A 77 -7.33 -17.40 6.47
CA GLY A 77 -6.02 -17.85 6.01
C GLY A 77 -5.97 -19.33 5.64
N GLY A 78 -7.14 -19.99 5.56
CA GLY A 78 -7.23 -21.44 5.37
C GLY A 78 -7.04 -22.19 6.69
N ALA A 79 -5.81 -22.55 7.01
CA ALA A 79 -5.51 -23.32 8.24
C ALA A 79 -5.57 -22.48 9.53
N THR A 80 -5.61 -21.16 9.42
CA THR A 80 -5.68 -20.23 10.54
C THR A 80 -6.51 -19.00 10.17
N ARG A 81 -6.78 -18.14 11.16
CA ARG A 81 -7.46 -16.86 10.99
C ARG A 81 -6.57 -15.73 11.47
N TYR A 82 -6.64 -14.59 10.80
CA TYR A 82 -5.95 -13.35 11.16
C TYR A 82 -6.97 -12.28 11.60
N PHE A 83 -6.48 -11.24 12.27
CA PHE A 83 -7.30 -10.10 12.69
C PHE A 83 -6.55 -8.79 12.41
N ASP A 84 -6.83 -8.17 11.27
CA ASP A 84 -6.18 -6.94 10.80
C ASP A 84 -7.19 -6.11 9.98
N LYS A 85 -6.85 -4.85 9.74
CA LYS A 85 -7.63 -3.90 8.94
C LYS A 85 -7.07 -3.69 7.53
N VAL A 86 -5.80 -4.04 7.30
CA VAL A 86 -5.15 -3.82 6.01
C VAL A 86 -5.33 -5.05 5.12
N ALA A 87 -6.01 -4.88 3.99
CA ALA A 87 -6.19 -5.95 3.02
C ALA A 87 -4.85 -6.38 2.38
N PRO A 88 -4.66 -7.68 2.06
CA PRO A 88 -3.57 -8.13 1.21
C PRO A 88 -3.77 -7.58 -0.21
N LYS A 89 -2.67 -7.24 -0.89
CA LYS A 89 -2.67 -6.74 -2.27
C LYS A 89 -3.41 -7.68 -3.21
N PHE A 90 -3.21 -8.99 -3.02
CA PHE A 90 -3.65 -10.04 -3.93
C PHE A 90 -4.99 -10.70 -3.57
N ALA A 91 -5.69 -10.24 -2.52
CA ALA A 91 -6.87 -10.94 -1.98
C ALA A 91 -8.03 -11.14 -2.99
N GLY A 92 -8.10 -10.33 -4.05
CA GLY A 92 -9.10 -10.44 -5.11
C GLY A 92 -8.50 -10.48 -6.52
N TRP A 93 -7.25 -10.93 -6.65
CA TRP A 93 -6.60 -11.03 -7.95
C TRP A 93 -6.94 -12.35 -8.63
N ASP A 94 -7.23 -12.27 -9.93
CA ASP A 94 -7.37 -13.42 -10.81
C ASP A 94 -6.09 -13.68 -11.61
N ARG A 95 -6.08 -14.75 -12.40
CA ARG A 95 -4.94 -15.13 -13.25
C ARG A 95 -4.52 -14.01 -14.20
N SER A 96 -5.48 -13.37 -14.86
CA SER A 96 -5.21 -12.32 -15.86
C SER A 96 -4.47 -11.14 -15.22
N ARG A 97 -4.88 -10.73 -14.01
CA ARG A 97 -4.24 -9.65 -13.28
C ARG A 97 -2.82 -10.00 -12.83
N PHE A 98 -2.56 -11.24 -12.43
CA PHE A 98 -1.20 -11.71 -12.14
C PHE A 98 -0.30 -11.72 -13.40
N GLU A 99 -0.81 -12.21 -14.53
CA GLU A 99 -0.08 -12.23 -15.80
C GLU A 99 0.28 -10.80 -16.26
N GLN A 100 -0.66 -9.85 -16.15
CA GLN A 100 -0.41 -8.43 -16.45
C GLN A 100 0.61 -7.78 -15.51
N GLY A 101 0.61 -8.17 -14.23
CA GLY A 101 1.58 -7.71 -13.24
C GLY A 101 3.01 -8.14 -13.55
N GLY A 102 3.19 -9.33 -14.14
CA GLY A 102 4.48 -9.80 -14.65
C GLY A 102 5.54 -10.06 -13.58
N PHE A 103 5.14 -10.31 -12.33
CA PHE A 103 6.01 -10.67 -11.21
C PHE A 103 5.65 -12.05 -10.66
N ARG A 104 6.52 -12.61 -9.83
CA ARG A 104 6.31 -13.89 -9.16
C ARG A 104 6.09 -13.69 -7.67
N VAL A 105 5.03 -14.31 -7.14
CA VAL A 105 4.71 -14.36 -5.72
C VAL A 105 4.84 -15.80 -5.24
N VAL A 106 5.97 -16.14 -4.65
CA VAL A 106 6.27 -17.51 -4.19
C VAL A 106 5.62 -17.72 -2.83
N PRO A 107 4.79 -18.75 -2.62
CA PRO A 107 4.17 -19.01 -1.32
C PRO A 107 5.22 -19.22 -0.21
N PRO A 108 5.06 -18.65 1.00
CA PRO A 108 3.95 -17.81 1.48
C PRO A 108 4.21 -16.28 1.43
N ALA A 109 4.83 -15.72 0.39
CA ALA A 109 5.06 -14.28 0.27
C ALA A 109 3.76 -13.47 0.44
N CYS A 110 3.84 -12.39 1.23
CA CYS A 110 2.69 -11.56 1.58
C CYS A 110 2.96 -10.08 1.31
N VAL A 111 2.01 -9.42 0.65
CA VAL A 111 2.09 -8.01 0.28
C VAL A 111 0.82 -7.31 0.75
N ARG A 112 0.95 -6.19 1.47
CA ARG A 112 -0.21 -5.35 1.83
C ARG A 112 -0.64 -4.50 0.65
N ARG A 113 -1.96 -4.29 0.51
CA ARG A 113 -2.53 -3.36 -0.46
C ARG A 113 -1.92 -1.97 -0.27
N GLY A 114 -1.63 -1.29 -1.38
CA GLY A 114 -0.96 0.00 -1.40
C GLY A 114 0.57 -0.11 -1.43
N ALA A 115 1.10 -1.28 -1.78
CA ALA A 115 2.50 -1.45 -2.15
C ALA A 115 2.61 -1.75 -3.65
N PHE A 116 3.56 -1.12 -4.32
CA PHE A 116 3.84 -1.35 -5.73
C PHE A 116 4.91 -2.43 -5.91
N ILE A 117 4.63 -3.39 -6.79
CA ILE A 117 5.53 -4.44 -7.22
C ILE A 117 5.63 -4.34 -8.75
N ALA A 118 6.82 -4.02 -9.26
CA ALA A 118 7.07 -3.88 -10.69
C ALA A 118 7.14 -5.24 -11.41
N ARG A 119 7.18 -5.18 -12.74
CA ARG A 119 7.44 -6.36 -13.58
C ARG A 119 8.78 -7.01 -13.24
N ASN A 120 8.88 -8.30 -13.52
CA ASN A 120 10.08 -9.11 -13.33
C ASN A 120 10.60 -9.23 -11.89
N VAL A 121 9.85 -8.73 -10.89
CA VAL A 121 10.18 -8.92 -9.48
C VAL A 121 9.91 -10.37 -9.07
N VAL A 122 10.78 -10.93 -8.22
CA VAL A 122 10.56 -12.22 -7.57
C VAL A 122 10.44 -12.01 -6.06
N LEU A 123 9.25 -12.29 -5.52
CA LEU A 123 9.00 -12.32 -4.09
C LEU A 123 9.10 -13.76 -3.61
N MET A 124 10.25 -14.13 -3.02
CA MET A 124 10.39 -15.35 -2.21
C MET A 124 9.56 -15.21 -0.93
N PRO A 125 9.44 -16.24 -0.06
CA PRO A 125 8.75 -16.11 1.23
C PRO A 125 9.20 -14.87 2.00
N SER A 126 8.44 -13.79 1.95
CA SER A 126 8.85 -12.44 2.36
C SER A 126 7.64 -11.58 2.68
N PHE A 127 7.89 -10.38 3.21
CA PHE A 127 6.84 -9.42 3.52
C PHE A 127 7.11 -8.05 2.90
N VAL A 128 6.13 -7.50 2.17
CA VAL A 128 6.18 -6.13 1.64
C VAL A 128 5.02 -5.32 2.23
N ASN A 129 5.37 -4.26 2.96
CA ASN A 129 4.42 -3.45 3.69
C ASN A 129 3.87 -2.27 2.85
N ILE A 130 2.73 -1.72 3.24
CA ILE A 130 2.03 -0.63 2.53
C ILE A 130 2.93 0.61 2.33
N GLY A 131 2.76 1.26 1.18
CA GLY A 131 3.53 2.41 0.73
C GLY A 131 4.89 2.06 0.13
N ALA A 132 5.32 0.80 0.23
CA ALA A 132 6.57 0.36 -0.38
C ALA A 132 6.47 0.36 -1.92
N ARG A 133 7.62 0.56 -2.55
CA ARG A 133 7.80 0.47 -4.00
C ARG A 133 8.99 -0.45 -4.27
N VAL A 134 8.75 -1.52 -5.03
CA VAL A 134 9.76 -2.48 -5.46
C VAL A 134 9.85 -2.42 -6.98
N GLU A 135 10.95 -1.86 -7.50
CA GLU A 135 11.16 -1.61 -8.93
C GLU A 135 11.62 -2.87 -9.68
N GLU A 136 11.63 -2.76 -11.00
CA GLU A 136 11.73 -3.86 -11.95
C GLU A 136 12.98 -4.73 -11.77
N GLY A 137 12.80 -6.05 -11.85
CA GLY A 137 13.90 -7.02 -11.76
C GLY A 137 14.45 -7.27 -10.36
N THR A 138 13.91 -6.63 -9.32
CA THR A 138 14.34 -6.84 -7.93
C THR A 138 14.06 -8.28 -7.46
N MET A 139 15.01 -8.86 -6.73
CA MET A 139 14.82 -10.10 -5.96
C MET A 139 14.60 -9.79 -4.49
N VAL A 140 13.42 -10.12 -3.96
CA VAL A 140 13.14 -10.09 -2.52
C VAL A 140 13.25 -11.51 -1.99
N ASP A 141 14.40 -11.81 -1.37
CA ASP A 141 14.75 -13.18 -1.01
C ASP A 141 14.07 -13.65 0.30
N THR A 142 14.28 -14.92 0.63
CA THR A 142 13.60 -15.64 1.69
C THR A 142 13.82 -14.96 3.05
N TRP A 143 12.71 -14.69 3.73
CA TRP A 143 12.56 -13.97 5.01
C TRP A 143 12.98 -12.50 4.98
N ALA A 144 13.20 -11.92 3.80
CA ALA A 144 13.38 -10.49 3.67
C ALA A 144 12.10 -9.72 4.01
N THR A 145 12.28 -8.47 4.44
CA THR A 145 11.18 -7.54 4.71
C THR A 145 11.42 -6.22 4.01
N VAL A 146 10.47 -5.79 3.19
CA VAL A 146 10.43 -4.44 2.63
C VAL A 146 9.46 -3.61 3.47
N GLY A 147 10.04 -2.73 4.31
CA GLY A 147 9.30 -1.92 5.27
C GLY A 147 8.33 -0.91 4.64
N SER A 148 7.45 -0.33 5.46
CA SER A 148 6.47 0.64 4.97
C SER A 148 7.19 1.84 4.35
N CYS A 149 6.69 2.30 3.20
CA CYS A 149 7.24 3.43 2.44
C CYS A 149 8.65 3.23 1.85
N ALA A 150 9.27 2.05 1.99
CA ALA A 150 10.59 1.78 1.43
C ALA A 150 10.58 1.90 -0.11
N GLN A 151 11.66 2.43 -0.68
CA GLN A 151 11.83 2.62 -2.12
C GLN A 151 13.01 1.77 -2.58
N ILE A 152 12.73 0.61 -3.17
CA ILE A 152 13.72 -0.35 -3.67
C ILE A 152 13.81 -0.19 -5.18
N GLY A 153 14.99 0.22 -5.65
CA GLY A 153 15.30 0.47 -7.06
C GLY A 153 16.00 -0.71 -7.72
#